data_AF-A0A1I1AMQ2-F1
#
_entry.id   AF-A0A1I1AMQ2-F1
#
_cell.length_a   1.000
_cell.length_b   1.000
_cell.length_c   1.000
_cell.angle_alpha   90.00
_cell.angle_beta   90.00
_cell.angle_gamma   90.00
#
_symmetry.space_group_name_H-M   'P 1'
#
loop_
_entity.id
_entity.type
_entity.pdbx_description
1 polymer ?
#
loop_
_entity_poly.entity_id
_entity_poly.type
_entity_poly.pdbx_seq_one_letter_code
_entity_poly.pdbx_strand_id
1 'polypeptide(L)'
;RKRKEATKKGKKFSLKGYKYTITTASQKNPTVTITGYKNKNLKKISVPETVTYMKVKFKVTAIGNNAFKYQKKATSLVVGKNVQVIGKNAFYGDSKLKTITLKTSSLKKVGAKAFKGIYKKAVIKVPKNKVKSYTKLMKNKGQAKTVKIKK
;
A
#
# COMPACT_ATOMS: atom_id res chain seq x y z
N ARG A 1 8.54 -23.88 -21.41
CA ARG A 1 9.20 -22.60 -21.79
C ARG A 1 8.39 -21.32 -21.44
N LYS A 2 7.06 -21.25 -21.62
CA LYS A 2 6.23 -20.02 -21.41
C LYS A 2 6.09 -19.45 -19.97
N ARG A 3 6.39 -20.21 -18.90
CA ARG A 3 6.21 -19.74 -17.50
C ARG A 3 7.27 -18.71 -17.03
N LYS A 4 8.50 -18.74 -17.56
CA LYS A 4 9.60 -17.86 -17.08
C LYS A 4 9.47 -16.40 -17.54
N GLU A 5 8.86 -16.14 -18.70
CA GLU A 5 8.62 -14.77 -19.20
C GLU A 5 7.39 -14.08 -18.60
N ALA A 6 6.41 -14.89 -18.16
CA ALA A 6 5.19 -14.41 -17.53
C ALA A 6 5.44 -13.74 -16.16
N THR A 7 6.47 -14.19 -15.44
CA THR A 7 6.78 -13.74 -14.08
C THR A 7 8.10 -12.98 -14.00
N LYS A 8 8.61 -12.40 -15.10
CA LYS A 8 9.87 -11.66 -15.11
C LYS A 8 9.79 -10.40 -14.24
N LYS A 9 10.91 -10.05 -13.59
CA LYS A 9 11.04 -8.79 -12.84
C LYS A 9 10.71 -7.60 -13.74
N GLY A 10 9.95 -6.64 -13.23
CA GLY A 10 9.47 -5.47 -13.96
C GLY A 10 8.15 -5.67 -14.70
N LYS A 11 7.66 -6.91 -14.83
CA LYS A 11 6.39 -7.19 -15.50
C LYS A 11 5.22 -6.60 -14.71
N LYS A 12 4.34 -5.90 -15.41
CA LYS A 12 3.12 -5.31 -14.85
C LYS A 12 1.93 -6.19 -15.18
N PHE A 13 1.04 -6.38 -14.23
CA PHE A 13 -0.21 -7.09 -14.44
C PHE A 13 -1.32 -6.46 -13.60
N SER A 14 -2.57 -6.68 -13.98
CA SER A 14 -3.72 -6.16 -13.24
C SER A 14 -4.58 -7.30 -12.72
N LEU A 15 -5.02 -7.23 -11.46
CA LEU A 15 -5.95 -8.18 -10.84
C LEU A 15 -7.03 -7.43 -10.09
N LYS A 16 -8.30 -7.77 -10.35
CA LYS A 16 -9.47 -7.13 -9.71
C LYS A 16 -9.42 -5.58 -9.75
N GLY A 17 -8.87 -5.02 -10.83
CA GLY A 17 -8.66 -3.59 -11.02
C GLY A 17 -7.39 -3.01 -10.40
N TYR A 18 -6.70 -3.72 -9.50
CA TYR A 18 -5.41 -3.29 -8.96
C TYR A 18 -4.28 -3.56 -9.94
N LYS A 19 -3.37 -2.61 -10.09
CA LYS A 19 -2.15 -2.71 -10.91
C LYS A 19 -0.99 -3.14 -10.01
N TYR A 20 -0.26 -4.15 -10.44
CA TYR A 20 0.90 -4.70 -9.76
C TYR A 20 2.10 -4.72 -10.69
N THR A 21 3.29 -4.61 -10.11
CA THR A 21 4.58 -4.79 -10.80
C THR A 21 5.38 -5.84 -10.05
N ILE A 22 5.91 -6.83 -10.75
CA ILE A 22 6.79 -7.85 -10.17
C ILE A 22 8.12 -7.21 -9.80
N THR A 23 8.42 -7.16 -8.50
CA THR A 23 9.69 -6.61 -7.99
C THR A 23 10.76 -7.70 -7.94
N THR A 24 10.36 -8.92 -7.58
CA THR A 24 11.26 -10.07 -7.48
C THR A 24 10.61 -11.28 -8.12
N ALA A 25 11.27 -11.80 -9.15
CA ALA A 25 10.91 -13.03 -9.86
C ALA A 25 11.69 -14.23 -9.32
N SER A 26 11.80 -14.36 -7.99
CA SER A 26 12.56 -15.45 -7.36
C SER A 26 11.69 -16.69 -7.23
N GLN A 27 12.25 -17.88 -7.49
CA GLN A 27 11.57 -19.16 -7.23
C GLN A 27 11.27 -19.38 -5.74
N LYS A 28 12.05 -18.78 -4.83
CA LYS A 28 11.93 -18.98 -3.37
C LYS A 28 11.02 -17.97 -2.69
N ASN A 29 11.04 -16.70 -3.12
CA ASN A 29 10.21 -15.63 -2.56
C ASN A 29 9.84 -14.57 -3.61
N PRO A 30 8.85 -14.84 -4.48
CA PRO A 30 8.42 -13.88 -5.47
C PRO A 30 7.63 -12.73 -4.81
N THR A 31 7.91 -11.49 -5.21
CA THR A 31 7.31 -10.29 -4.61
C THR A 31 6.80 -9.30 -5.65
N VAL A 32 5.78 -8.54 -5.27
CA VAL A 32 5.15 -7.52 -6.11
C VAL A 32 4.96 -6.21 -5.36
N THR A 33 4.99 -5.13 -6.13
CA THR A 33 4.60 -3.79 -5.71
C THR A 33 3.24 -3.46 -6.30
N ILE A 34 2.31 -3.00 -5.47
CA ILE A 34 1.03 -2.47 -5.97
C ILE A 34 1.25 -1.05 -6.48
N THR A 35 1.13 -0.84 -7.78
CA THR A 35 1.41 0.43 -8.47
C THR A 35 0.17 1.25 -8.73
N GLY A 36 -1.02 0.71 -8.44
CA GLY A 36 -2.22 1.50 -8.28
C GLY A 36 -3.51 0.75 -8.55
N TYR A 37 -4.53 1.47 -9.00
CA TYR A 37 -5.82 0.90 -9.37
C TYR A 37 -6.39 1.58 -10.62
N LYS A 38 -7.12 0.82 -11.45
CA LYS A 38 -7.62 1.26 -12.75
C LYS A 38 -8.53 2.50 -12.64
N ASN A 39 -9.44 2.54 -11.65
CA ASN A 39 -10.43 3.62 -11.50
C ASN A 39 -10.22 4.47 -10.23
N LYS A 40 -10.47 5.77 -10.29
CA LYS A 40 -10.31 6.68 -9.11
C LYS A 40 -11.53 6.72 -8.17
N ASN A 41 -12.33 5.65 -8.18
CA ASN A 41 -13.65 5.58 -7.52
C ASN A 41 -13.72 4.49 -6.44
N LEU A 42 -12.59 3.99 -5.93
CA LEU A 42 -12.61 2.99 -4.86
C LEU A 42 -13.23 3.58 -3.60
N LYS A 43 -14.25 2.91 -3.04
CA LYS A 43 -14.77 3.23 -1.69
C LYS A 43 -13.84 2.71 -0.59
N LYS A 44 -13.16 1.59 -0.83
CA LYS A 44 -12.24 0.93 0.10
C LYS A 44 -11.01 0.43 -0.64
N ILE A 45 -9.83 0.82 -0.17
CA ILE A 45 -8.56 0.33 -0.71
C ILE A 45 -8.14 -0.87 0.12
N SER A 46 -8.05 -2.05 -0.49
CA SER A 46 -7.54 -3.26 0.16
C SER A 46 -6.26 -3.71 -0.53
N VAL A 47 -5.14 -3.65 0.20
CA VAL A 47 -3.86 -4.18 -0.24
C VAL A 47 -3.70 -5.55 0.42
N PRO A 48 -3.90 -6.65 -0.34
CA PRO A 48 -3.80 -8.00 0.21
C PRO A 48 -2.35 -8.33 0.57
N GLU A 49 -2.15 -9.35 1.40
CA GLU A 49 -0.83 -9.81 1.82
C GLU A 49 -0.10 -10.56 0.70
N THR A 50 -0.88 -11.28 -0.11
CA THR A 50 -0.41 -12.05 -1.26
C THR A 50 -1.41 -11.95 -2.41
N VAL A 51 -0.92 -12.11 -3.63
CA VAL A 51 -1.73 -12.19 -4.85
C VAL A 51 -1.25 -13.36 -5.69
N THR A 52 -2.19 -14.11 -6.26
CA THR A 52 -1.86 -15.23 -7.16
C THR A 52 -1.98 -14.75 -8.59
N TYR A 53 -0.90 -14.87 -9.37
CA TYR A 53 -0.87 -14.54 -10.79
C TYR A 53 -0.23 -15.71 -11.54
N MET A 54 -0.94 -16.26 -12.54
CA MET A 54 -0.47 -17.39 -13.37
C MET A 54 0.00 -18.61 -12.56
N LYS A 55 -0.78 -19.03 -11.56
CA LYS A 55 -0.47 -20.13 -10.62
C LYS A 55 0.77 -19.90 -9.75
N VAL A 56 1.29 -18.66 -9.67
CA VAL A 56 2.39 -18.27 -8.78
C VAL A 56 1.87 -17.29 -7.73
N LYS A 57 2.17 -17.57 -6.46
CA LYS A 57 1.76 -16.74 -5.32
C LYS A 57 2.83 -15.69 -5.02
N PHE A 58 2.52 -14.41 -5.23
CA PHE A 58 3.42 -13.29 -4.96
C PHE A 58 3.08 -12.62 -3.63
N LYS A 59 4.10 -12.25 -2.85
CA LYS A 59 3.92 -11.41 -1.64
C LYS A 59 3.86 -9.94 -2.04
N VAL A 60 2.85 -9.22 -1.54
CA VAL A 60 2.75 -7.76 -1.75
C VAL A 60 3.62 -7.08 -0.71
N THR A 61 4.78 -6.57 -1.13
CA THR A 61 5.79 -6.02 -0.22
C THR A 61 5.87 -4.51 -0.25
N ALA A 62 5.33 -3.87 -1.28
CA ALA A 62 5.39 -2.42 -1.41
C ALA A 62 4.12 -1.84 -2.05
N ILE A 63 3.80 -0.61 -1.67
CA ILE A 63 2.88 0.28 -2.37
C ILE A 63 3.73 1.28 -3.14
N GLY A 64 3.52 1.33 -4.45
CA GLY A 64 4.29 2.17 -5.37
C GLY A 64 4.02 3.65 -5.21
N ASN A 65 4.85 4.46 -5.86
CA ASN A 65 4.68 5.90 -5.91
C ASN A 65 3.36 6.25 -6.62
N ASN A 66 2.61 7.21 -6.09
CA ASN A 66 1.31 7.64 -6.61
C ASN A 66 0.25 6.52 -6.77
N ALA A 67 0.43 5.35 -6.15
CA ALA A 67 -0.41 4.19 -6.43
C ALA A 67 -1.92 4.45 -6.27
N PHE A 68 -2.30 5.15 -5.20
CA PHE A 68 -3.68 5.48 -4.89
C PHE A 68 -3.90 7.00 -4.86
N LYS A 69 -3.16 7.76 -5.66
CA LYS A 69 -3.31 9.22 -5.72
C LYS A 69 -4.72 9.63 -6.18
N TYR A 70 -5.34 10.56 -5.46
CA TYR A 70 -6.66 11.16 -5.74
C TYR A 70 -7.83 10.17 -5.76
N GLN A 71 -7.82 9.16 -4.88
CA GLN A 71 -8.97 8.32 -4.59
C GLN A 71 -9.97 9.09 -3.71
N LYS A 72 -10.66 10.06 -4.30
CA LYS A 72 -11.61 10.97 -3.61
C LYS A 72 -12.81 10.27 -2.97
N LYS A 73 -13.10 9.01 -3.33
CA LYS A 73 -14.19 8.20 -2.75
C LYS A 73 -13.71 7.23 -1.66
N ALA A 74 -12.40 7.02 -1.49
CA ALA A 74 -11.89 6.02 -0.57
C ALA A 74 -12.06 6.49 0.87
N THR A 75 -12.82 5.74 1.67
CA THR A 75 -13.04 6.03 3.09
C THR A 75 -12.16 5.21 4.00
N SER A 76 -11.77 4.02 3.54
CA SER A 76 -10.96 3.07 4.31
C SER A 76 -9.83 2.48 3.47
N LEU A 77 -8.67 2.29 4.12
CA LEU A 77 -7.48 1.62 3.59
C LEU A 77 -7.12 0.47 4.52
N VAL A 78 -6.92 -0.72 3.97
CA VAL A 78 -6.39 -1.88 4.69
C VAL A 78 -5.12 -2.34 4.01
N VAL A 79 -4.01 -2.34 4.74
CA VAL A 79 -2.70 -2.77 4.26
C VAL A 79 -2.33 -4.11 4.90
N GLY A 80 -2.03 -5.10 4.07
CA GLY A 80 -1.65 -6.44 4.47
C GLY A 80 -0.33 -6.53 5.26
N LYS A 81 -0.13 -7.65 5.94
CA LYS A 81 1.01 -7.92 6.84
C LYS A 81 2.40 -7.82 6.18
N ASN A 82 2.49 -8.12 4.88
CA ASN A 82 3.77 -8.23 4.17
C ASN A 82 4.33 -6.90 3.64
N VAL A 83 3.57 -5.80 3.74
CA VAL A 83 3.96 -4.51 3.17
C VAL A 83 5.05 -3.87 4.02
N GLN A 84 6.22 -3.65 3.41
CA GLN A 84 7.41 -3.04 4.00
C GLN A 84 7.61 -1.60 3.56
N VAL A 85 7.10 -1.21 2.39
CA VAL A 85 7.34 0.12 1.81
C VAL A 85 6.03 0.76 1.34
N ILE A 86 5.82 2.02 1.71
CA ILE A 86 4.80 2.89 1.13
C ILE A 86 5.50 3.99 0.34
N GLY A 87 5.18 4.11 -0.95
CA GLY A 87 5.81 5.05 -1.87
C GLY A 87 5.48 6.51 -1.63
N LYS A 88 6.21 7.39 -2.32
CA LYS A 88 5.96 8.84 -2.34
C LYS A 88 4.56 9.10 -2.92
N ASN A 89 3.81 10.01 -2.29
CA ASN A 89 2.46 10.38 -2.71
C ASN A 89 1.48 9.20 -2.86
N ALA A 90 1.72 8.05 -2.19
CA ALA A 90 0.92 6.85 -2.38
C ALA A 90 -0.59 7.09 -2.21
N PHE A 91 -1.00 7.90 -1.23
CA PHE A 91 -2.38 8.26 -0.91
C PHE A 91 -2.58 9.79 -0.95
N TYR A 92 -1.87 10.45 -1.87
CA TYR A 92 -1.94 11.90 -1.97
C TYR A 92 -3.31 12.34 -2.50
N GLY A 93 -3.95 13.26 -1.79
CA GLY A 93 -5.24 13.86 -2.19
C GLY A 93 -6.46 12.97 -1.91
N ASP A 94 -6.31 11.93 -1.09
CA ASP A 94 -7.41 11.03 -0.71
C ASP A 94 -8.28 11.64 0.39
N SER A 95 -8.97 12.73 0.05
CA SER A 95 -9.63 13.62 1.01
C SER A 95 -10.69 12.96 1.91
N LYS A 96 -11.30 11.86 1.44
CA LYS A 96 -12.29 11.08 2.21
C LYS A 96 -11.68 9.94 3.02
N LEU A 97 -10.37 9.72 2.97
CA LEU A 97 -9.72 8.59 3.65
C LEU A 97 -9.68 8.82 5.16
N LYS A 98 -10.65 8.23 5.87
CA LYS A 98 -10.86 8.39 7.31
C LYS A 98 -10.14 7.32 8.13
N THR A 99 -10.08 6.08 7.63
CA THR A 99 -9.56 4.95 8.40
C THR A 99 -8.46 4.23 7.63
N ILE A 100 -7.28 4.17 8.22
CA ILE A 100 -6.12 3.47 7.65
C ILE A 100 -5.76 2.35 8.62
N THR A 101 -5.88 1.11 8.20
CA THR A 101 -5.52 -0.07 9.00
C THR A 101 -4.27 -0.71 8.42
N LEU A 102 -3.16 -0.61 9.13
CA LEU A 102 -1.91 -1.26 8.79
C LEU A 102 -1.83 -2.55 9.58
N LYS A 103 -1.95 -3.69 8.92
CA LYS A 103 -1.72 -5.00 9.53
C LYS A 103 -0.24 -5.40 9.52
N THR A 104 0.59 -4.67 8.78
CA THR A 104 2.04 -4.88 8.75
C THR A 104 2.69 -4.55 10.08
N SER A 105 3.57 -5.44 10.53
CA SER A 105 4.52 -5.23 11.63
C SER A 105 5.94 -4.95 11.12
N SER A 106 6.14 -4.99 9.79
CA SER A 106 7.44 -4.93 9.11
C SER A 106 7.60 -3.70 8.21
N LEU A 107 6.75 -2.67 8.34
CA LEU A 107 6.90 -1.41 7.62
C LEU A 107 8.25 -0.75 7.95
N LYS A 108 9.10 -0.62 6.92
CA LYS A 108 10.45 -0.04 6.99
C LYS A 108 10.49 1.39 6.50
N LYS A 109 9.68 1.73 5.48
CA LYS A 109 9.77 3.04 4.81
C LYS A 109 8.41 3.57 4.40
N VAL A 110 8.17 4.85 4.68
CA VAL A 110 7.05 5.63 4.14
C VAL A 110 7.60 6.84 3.41
N GLY A 111 7.21 6.98 2.16
CA GLY A 111 7.64 8.04 1.26
C GLY A 111 7.11 9.41 1.67
N ALA A 112 7.79 10.45 1.18
CA ALA A 112 7.36 11.82 1.41
C ALA A 112 5.94 12.05 0.88
N LYS A 113 5.15 12.85 1.60
CA LYS A 113 3.78 13.24 1.22
C LYS A 113 2.85 12.03 0.94
N ALA A 114 3.19 10.83 1.42
CA ALA A 114 2.41 9.61 1.21
C ALA A 114 0.95 9.76 1.66
N PHE A 115 0.71 10.53 2.72
CA PHE A 115 -0.62 10.78 3.27
C PHE A 115 -1.02 12.26 3.19
N LYS A 116 -0.45 13.02 2.25
CA LYS A 116 -0.80 14.44 2.09
C LYS A 116 -2.21 14.58 1.53
N GLY A 117 -3.06 15.37 2.22
CA GLY A 117 -4.43 15.63 1.77
C GLY A 117 -5.43 14.52 2.07
N ILE A 118 -5.11 13.60 3.01
CA ILE A 118 -6.10 12.71 3.61
C ILE A 118 -7.06 13.46 4.54
N TYR A 119 -8.12 12.81 5.00
CA TYR A 119 -9.04 13.41 5.97
C TYR A 119 -8.30 13.91 7.22
N LYS A 120 -8.54 15.16 7.62
CA LYS A 120 -7.79 15.81 8.71
C LYS A 120 -7.88 15.02 10.04
N LYS A 121 -9.04 14.45 10.36
CA LYS A 121 -9.26 13.63 11.57
C LYS A 121 -9.12 12.13 11.29
N ALA A 122 -8.32 11.75 10.29
CA ALA A 122 -8.11 10.34 9.98
C ALA A 122 -7.49 9.58 11.17
N VAL A 123 -7.75 8.27 11.21
CA VAL A 123 -7.23 7.36 12.22
C VAL A 123 -6.39 6.30 11.53
N ILE A 124 -5.13 6.19 11.95
CA ILE A 124 -4.22 5.14 11.52
C ILE A 124 -4.16 4.09 12.62
N LYS A 125 -4.80 2.95 12.38
CA LYS A 125 -4.74 1.74 13.21
C LYS A 125 -3.50 0.95 12.85
N VAL A 126 -2.65 0.67 13.84
CA VAL A 126 -1.39 -0.06 13.68
C VAL A 126 -1.30 -1.16 14.74
N PRO A 127 -0.45 -2.19 14.58
CA PRO A 127 -0.30 -3.22 15.60
C PRO A 127 0.14 -2.62 16.94
N LYS A 128 -0.37 -3.15 18.07
CA LYS A 128 -0.14 -2.63 19.44
C LYS A 128 1.35 -2.39 19.73
N ASN A 129 2.22 -3.29 19.30
CA ASN A 129 3.67 -3.23 19.49
C ASN A 129 4.41 -2.27 18.51
N LYS A 130 3.73 -1.70 17.52
CA LYS A 130 4.32 -0.80 16.52
C LYS A 130 3.86 0.65 16.63
N VAL A 131 2.95 0.98 17.54
CA VAL A 131 2.46 2.36 17.73
C VAL A 131 3.61 3.37 17.83
N LYS A 132 4.55 3.18 18.77
CA LYS A 132 5.70 4.10 18.95
C LYS A 132 6.57 4.22 17.69
N SER A 133 6.94 3.10 17.09
CA SER A 133 7.79 3.05 15.89
C SER A 133 7.11 3.70 14.68
N TYR A 134 5.83 3.38 14.45
CA TYR A 134 5.10 3.89 13.29
C TYR A 134 4.72 5.35 13.44
N THR A 135 4.48 5.83 14.67
CA THR A 135 4.34 7.28 14.92
C THR A 135 5.58 8.05 14.50
N LYS A 136 6.79 7.56 14.84
CA LYS A 136 8.05 8.16 14.38
C LYS A 136 8.19 8.08 12.87
N LEU A 137 7.94 6.90 12.30
CA LEU A 137 8.08 6.64 10.85
C LEU A 137 7.11 7.49 10.02
N MET A 138 5.93 7.78 10.56
CA MET A 138 4.91 8.61 9.91
C MET A 138 5.09 10.10 10.13
N LYS A 139 6.03 10.54 10.97
CA LYS A 139 6.30 11.97 11.14
C LYS A 139 6.64 12.62 9.78
N ASN A 140 6.02 13.77 9.50
CA ASN A 140 6.23 14.55 8.27
C ASN A 140 5.91 13.82 6.95
N LYS A 141 5.02 12.79 6.97
CA LYS A 141 4.58 12.09 5.75
C LYS A 141 3.37 12.74 5.06
N GLY A 142 3.02 13.96 5.47
CA GLY A 142 2.05 14.84 4.81
C GLY A 142 0.67 14.85 5.44
N GLN A 143 0.37 13.93 6.34
CA GLN A 143 -0.90 13.93 7.07
C GLN A 143 -0.98 15.10 8.06
N ALA A 144 -2.21 15.51 8.40
CA ALA A 144 -2.45 16.60 9.36
C ALA A 144 -2.00 16.21 10.78
N LYS A 145 -1.63 17.20 11.60
CA LYS A 145 -1.26 17.02 13.02
C LYS A 145 -2.38 16.38 13.85
N THR A 146 -3.63 16.55 13.42
CA THR A 146 -4.84 16.00 14.05
C THR A 146 -5.09 14.52 13.75
N VAL A 147 -4.29 13.90 12.87
CA VAL A 147 -4.39 12.47 12.57
C VAL A 147 -3.90 11.66 13.76
N LYS A 148 -4.74 10.75 14.24
CA LYS A 148 -4.43 9.89 15.39
C LYS A 148 -3.83 8.57 14.93
N ILE A 149 -2.71 8.17 15.53
CA ILE A 149 -2.12 6.83 15.34
C ILE A 149 -2.40 6.04 16.61
N LYS A 150 -3.15 4.94 16.50
CA LYS A 150 -3.57 4.13 17.65
C LYS A 150 -3.60 2.63 17.31
N LYS A 151 -3.78 1.80 18.33
CA LYS A 151 -4.03 0.35 18.17
C LYS A 151 -5.39 0.09 17.54
#